data_AF-A0A1I6AWQ5-F1
#
_entry.id   AF-A0A1I6AWQ5-F1
#
_cell.length_a   1.000
_cell.length_b   1.000
_cell.length_c   1.000
_cell.angle_alpha   90.00
_cell.angle_beta   90.00
_cell.angle_gamma   90.00
#
_symmetry.space_group_name_H-M   'P 1'
#
loop_
_entity.id
_entity.type
_entity.pdbx_description
1 polymer ?
#
loop_
_entity_poly.entity_id
_entity_poly.type
_entity_poly.pdbx_seq_one_letter_code
_entity_poly.pdbx_strand_id
1 'polypeptide(L)'
;MPTTRTRGWRRGTAAVLAALPLVLAGCDEDSAGPETGADVEDVTEDDYFGTNEYVGETVTVSAAVTDVINPRAYVLGGQAYGDESLLVLYAEGNQDVREGTTVRATGTVRQFRHADYVEPYGLVDEGRVAGFADEEFLVADRIQITQS
;
A
#
# COMPACT_ATOMS: atom_id res chain seq x y z
N MET A 1 -25.56 -34.42 -15.40
CA MET A 1 -26.35 -34.78 -14.19
C MET A 1 -27.57 -33.87 -14.14
N PRO A 2 -28.79 -34.42 -14.08
CA PRO A 2 -30.01 -33.65 -13.89
C PRO A 2 -30.28 -33.45 -12.40
N THR A 3 -30.80 -32.28 -12.00
CA THR A 3 -32.15 -32.11 -11.44
C THR A 3 -32.24 -30.75 -10.75
N THR A 4 -32.99 -29.87 -11.40
CA THR A 4 -33.67 -28.72 -10.81
C THR A 4 -34.43 -29.15 -9.56
N ARG A 5 -34.24 -28.45 -8.44
CA ARG A 5 -35.12 -28.55 -7.27
C ARG A 5 -35.70 -27.19 -6.91
N THR A 6 -37.01 -27.16 -6.97
CA THR A 6 -37.94 -26.10 -6.60
C THR A 6 -38.31 -26.19 -5.12
N ARG A 7 -38.63 -25.03 -4.53
CA ARG A 7 -39.46 -24.70 -3.34
C ARG A 7 -38.75 -23.58 -2.59
N GLY A 8 -39.31 -22.39 -2.40
CA GLY A 8 -40.70 -22.01 -2.20
C GLY A 8 -40.87 -21.60 -0.74
N TRP A 9 -41.19 -20.32 -0.48
CA TRP A 9 -42.32 -19.88 0.35
C TRP A 9 -42.24 -18.35 0.56
N ARG A 10 -43.34 -17.69 0.19
CA ARG A 10 -43.74 -16.30 0.46
C ARG A 10 -43.50 -15.83 1.91
N ARG A 11 -43.06 -14.59 2.10
CA ARG A 11 -43.69 -13.65 3.06
C ARG A 11 -43.59 -12.24 2.48
N GLY A 12 -44.74 -11.70 2.10
CA GLY A 12 -44.87 -10.28 1.78
C GLY A 12 -45.22 -9.48 3.03
N THR A 13 -44.80 -8.22 3.08
CA THR A 13 -45.41 -7.08 3.79
C THR A 13 -44.89 -5.83 3.05
N ALA A 14 -45.73 -5.18 2.24
CA ALA A 14 -46.62 -4.07 2.59
C ALA A 14 -45.86 -2.76 2.87
N ALA A 15 -45.92 -1.86 1.88
CA ALA A 15 -45.45 -0.49 1.92
C ALA A 15 -46.26 0.39 2.88
N VAL A 16 -45.62 1.35 3.55
CA VAL A 16 -46.29 2.53 4.10
C VAL A 16 -45.41 3.76 3.87
N LEU A 17 -45.88 4.61 2.95
CA LEU A 17 -45.51 6.03 2.80
C LEU A 17 -46.22 6.82 3.91
N ALA A 18 -45.49 7.61 4.69
CA ALA A 18 -46.08 8.67 5.50
C ALA A 18 -45.08 9.84 5.65
N ALA A 19 -45.41 10.96 5.00
CA ALA A 19 -44.78 12.26 5.20
C ALA A 19 -45.59 13.06 6.22
N LEU A 20 -44.95 13.61 7.26
CA LEU A 20 -45.52 14.58 8.20
C LEU A 20 -44.41 15.57 8.69
N PRO A 21 -44.71 16.88 8.89
CA PRO A 21 -43.73 17.93 9.17
C PRO A 21 -43.69 18.43 10.64
N LEU A 22 -42.55 19.05 11.01
CA LEU A 22 -42.21 19.94 12.16
C LEU A 22 -42.50 19.51 13.61
N VAL A 23 -41.47 19.42 14.47
CA VAL A 23 -41.35 20.06 15.82
C VAL A 23 -39.85 20.15 16.24
N LEU A 24 -39.38 21.33 16.67
CA LEU A 24 -38.11 21.50 17.41
C LEU A 24 -38.34 21.34 18.92
N ALA A 25 -37.68 20.40 19.59
CA ALA A 25 -37.27 20.46 21.00
C ALA A 25 -36.54 19.17 21.42
N GLY A 26 -35.39 19.31 22.09
CA GLY A 26 -34.83 18.28 22.99
C GLY A 26 -33.69 17.44 22.41
N CYS A 27 -32.46 17.77 22.80
CA CYS A 27 -31.36 16.80 22.82
C CYS A 27 -31.63 15.82 23.96
N ASP A 28 -31.78 14.53 23.65
CA ASP A 28 -31.06 13.37 24.23
C ASP A 28 -31.79 12.12 23.72
N GLU A 29 -31.32 11.49 22.63
CA GLU A 29 -31.73 10.12 22.30
C GLU A 29 -30.71 9.48 21.34
N ASP A 30 -29.84 8.66 21.94
CA ASP A 30 -29.38 7.36 21.45
C ASP A 30 -29.16 7.22 19.93
N SER A 31 -28.02 7.73 19.44
CA SER A 31 -27.45 7.26 18.16
C SER A 31 -26.78 5.91 18.36
N ALA A 32 -27.58 4.85 18.47
CA ALA A 32 -27.13 3.49 18.19
C ALA A 32 -27.01 3.31 16.67
N GLY A 33 -25.95 3.87 16.10
CA GLY A 33 -25.51 3.54 14.75
C GLY A 33 -25.07 2.07 14.72
N PRO A 34 -25.44 1.30 13.68
CA PRO A 34 -25.01 -0.08 13.58
C PRO A 34 -23.49 -0.15 13.45
N GLU A 35 -22.90 -0.93 14.34
CA GLU A 35 -21.75 -1.81 14.15
C GLU A 35 -20.71 -1.26 13.16
N THR A 36 -19.64 -0.69 13.72
CA THR A 36 -18.34 -0.61 13.04
C THR A 36 -18.13 -1.93 12.31
N GLY A 37 -18.19 -1.87 10.98
CA GLY A 37 -17.67 -2.94 10.15
C GLY A 37 -16.25 -3.16 10.60
N ALA A 38 -16.01 -4.24 11.30
CA ALA A 38 -14.69 -4.84 11.32
C ALA A 38 -14.47 -5.27 9.87
N ASP A 39 -13.88 -4.37 9.08
CA ASP A 39 -13.05 -4.81 7.98
C ASP A 39 -11.94 -5.60 8.66
N VAL A 40 -12.18 -6.91 8.77
CA VAL A 40 -11.11 -7.88 8.78
C VAL A 40 -10.46 -7.73 7.42
N GLU A 41 -9.61 -6.71 7.29
CA GLU A 41 -8.53 -6.71 6.33
C GLU A 41 -7.80 -8.00 6.68
N ASP A 42 -8.02 -9.00 5.82
CA ASP A 42 -7.24 -10.21 5.76
C ASP A 42 -5.78 -9.82 6.01
N VAL A 43 -5.04 -10.64 6.76
CA VAL A 43 -3.59 -10.45 6.87
C VAL A 43 -3.02 -10.82 5.49
N THR A 44 -3.31 -9.98 4.52
CA THR A 44 -2.80 -10.04 3.17
C THR A 44 -1.37 -9.63 3.33
N GLU A 45 -0.47 -10.59 3.14
CA GLU A 45 0.92 -10.29 2.84
C GLU A 45 0.89 -9.16 1.81
N ASP A 46 1.43 -7.99 2.18
CA ASP A 46 1.31 -6.73 1.45
C ASP A 46 2.07 -6.81 0.12
N ASP A 47 1.56 -7.56 -0.85
CA ASP A 47 2.15 -7.87 -2.16
C ASP A 47 2.09 -6.65 -3.09
N TYR A 48 2.72 -5.55 -2.67
CA TYR A 48 2.70 -4.28 -3.39
C TYR A 48 3.51 -4.29 -4.68
N PHE A 49 4.39 -5.27 -4.87
CA PHE A 49 5.32 -5.34 -5.99
C PHE A 49 5.22 -6.71 -6.68
N GLY A 50 5.46 -6.75 -7.99
CA GLY A 50 5.49 -7.96 -8.81
C GLY A 50 4.23 -8.20 -9.64
N THR A 51 3.11 -7.54 -9.31
CA THR A 51 1.82 -7.67 -10.01
C THR A 51 1.42 -6.45 -10.82
N ASN A 52 2.11 -5.32 -10.67
CA ASN A 52 1.82 -4.03 -11.29
C ASN A 52 0.44 -3.44 -10.90
N GLU A 53 -0.26 -4.02 -9.93
CA GLU A 53 -1.58 -3.55 -9.47
C GLU A 53 -1.46 -2.25 -8.67
N TYR A 54 -0.39 -2.11 -7.90
CA TYR A 54 -0.19 -1.00 -6.96
C TYR A 54 0.58 0.18 -7.56
N VAL A 55 0.91 0.16 -8.86
CA VAL A 55 1.61 1.27 -9.51
C VAL A 55 0.79 2.56 -9.41
N GLY A 56 1.36 3.57 -8.77
CA GLY A 56 0.73 4.86 -8.48
C GLY A 56 0.14 4.95 -7.06
N GLU A 57 0.08 3.85 -6.32
CA GLU A 57 -0.39 3.83 -4.94
C GLU A 57 0.72 4.24 -3.96
N THR A 58 0.30 4.80 -2.82
CA THR A 58 1.21 5.17 -1.74
C THR A 58 1.21 4.08 -0.68
N VAL A 59 2.36 3.47 -0.45
CA VAL A 59 2.53 2.33 0.45
C VAL A 59 3.61 2.62 1.48
N THR A 60 3.65 1.81 2.55
CA THR A 60 4.71 1.86 3.56
C THR A 60 5.35 0.50 3.69
N VAL A 61 6.65 0.43 3.41
CA VAL A 61 7.46 -0.78 3.55
C VAL A 61 8.41 -0.65 4.74
N SER A 62 8.67 -1.74 5.43
CA SER A 62 9.59 -1.83 6.55
C SER A 62 10.49 -3.05 6.35
N ALA A 63 11.73 -2.81 5.93
CA ALA A 63 12.67 -3.88 5.60
C ALA A 63 14.11 -3.48 5.91
N ALA A 64 14.99 -4.48 5.99
CA ALA A 64 16.42 -4.27 6.10
C ALA A 64 17.01 -3.85 4.75
N VAL A 65 17.93 -2.90 4.79
CA VAL A 65 18.72 -2.49 3.63
C VAL A 65 19.72 -3.60 3.28
N THR A 66 19.64 -4.12 2.08
CA THR A 66 20.52 -5.19 1.58
C THR A 66 21.71 -4.63 0.81
N ASP A 67 21.56 -3.46 0.18
CA ASP A 67 22.62 -2.79 -0.56
C ASP A 67 22.39 -1.27 -0.58
N VAL A 68 23.46 -0.49 -0.55
CA VAL A 68 23.42 0.98 -0.69
C VAL A 68 24.09 1.38 -1.99
N ILE A 69 23.33 1.96 -2.91
CA ILE A 69 23.84 2.44 -4.19
C ILE A 69 24.48 3.81 -4.00
N ASN A 70 23.74 4.73 -3.37
CA ASN A 70 24.19 6.07 -3.01
C ASN A 70 23.31 6.64 -1.88
N PRO A 71 23.56 7.86 -1.36
CA PRO A 71 22.76 8.44 -0.29
C PRO A 71 21.30 8.74 -0.61
N ARG A 72 20.81 8.44 -1.83
CA ARG A 72 19.44 8.68 -2.30
C ARG A 72 18.80 7.42 -2.87
N ALA A 73 19.52 6.30 -2.93
CA ALA A 73 19.08 5.07 -3.57
C ALA A 73 19.60 3.86 -2.81
N TYR A 74 18.67 3.03 -2.37
CA TYR A 74 18.93 1.86 -1.52
C TYR A 74 18.18 0.66 -2.08
N VAL A 75 18.69 -0.53 -1.80
CA VAL A 75 17.98 -1.79 -2.05
C VAL A 75 17.55 -2.35 -0.70
N LEU A 76 16.27 -2.67 -0.56
CA LEU A 76 15.69 -3.33 0.60
C LEU A 76 15.35 -4.79 0.25
N GLY A 77 15.22 -5.63 1.28
CA GLY A 77 14.58 -6.94 1.10
C GLY A 77 13.10 -6.78 0.71
N GLY A 78 12.70 -7.39 -0.41
CA GLY A 78 11.33 -7.26 -0.96
C GLY A 78 10.38 -8.41 -0.60
N GLN A 79 10.85 -9.48 0.05
CA GLN A 79 10.16 -10.79 0.07
C GLN A 79 8.80 -10.71 0.74
N ALA A 80 8.70 -9.85 1.75
CA ALA A 80 7.46 -9.60 2.47
C ALA A 80 6.45 -8.77 1.66
N TYR A 81 6.84 -8.29 0.47
CA TYR A 81 6.08 -7.39 -0.39
C TYR A 81 5.92 -7.89 -1.83
N GLY A 82 6.20 -9.17 -2.07
CA GLY A 82 6.02 -9.81 -3.39
C GLY A 82 7.28 -9.96 -4.25
N ASP A 83 8.42 -9.42 -3.80
CA ASP A 83 9.62 -9.32 -4.64
C ASP A 83 10.92 -9.84 -3.98
N GLU A 84 11.96 -10.14 -4.76
CA GLU A 84 13.25 -10.57 -4.18
C GLU A 84 14.09 -9.38 -3.66
N SER A 85 13.88 -8.21 -4.22
CA SER A 85 14.60 -7.00 -3.80
C SER A 85 13.81 -5.79 -4.25
N LEU A 86 13.81 -4.76 -3.40
CA LEU A 86 13.05 -3.55 -3.66
C LEU A 86 13.99 -2.36 -3.76
N LEU A 87 14.04 -1.72 -4.93
CA LEU A 87 14.72 -0.44 -5.09
C LEU A 87 13.89 0.68 -4.45
N VAL A 88 14.53 1.48 -3.60
CA VAL A 88 13.93 2.63 -2.95
C VAL A 88 14.72 3.89 -3.26
N LEU A 89 14.06 4.87 -3.86
CA LEU A 89 14.63 6.18 -4.17
C LEU A 89 14.11 7.23 -3.20
N TYR A 90 14.99 8.03 -2.60
CA TYR A 90 14.64 9.10 -1.66
C TYR A 90 15.36 10.39 -2.03
N ALA A 91 14.60 11.39 -2.48
CA ALA A 91 15.15 12.58 -3.12
C ALA A 91 15.99 13.44 -2.16
N GLU A 92 15.57 13.55 -0.90
CA GLU A 92 16.30 14.28 0.12
C GLU A 92 17.62 13.57 0.48
N GLY A 93 17.57 12.24 0.47
CA GLY A 93 18.69 11.37 0.82
C GLY A 93 18.92 11.24 2.32
N ASN A 94 19.68 10.22 2.73
CA ASN A 94 20.00 9.95 4.13
C ASN A 94 21.38 9.27 4.24
N GLN A 95 22.33 9.93 4.91
CA GLN A 95 23.71 9.43 5.04
C GLN A 95 23.89 8.43 6.18
N ASP A 96 22.88 8.28 7.03
CA ASP A 96 22.90 7.39 8.18
C ASP A 96 22.41 5.97 7.84
N VAL A 97 21.76 5.79 6.68
CA VAL A 97 21.32 4.49 6.18
C VAL A 97 22.53 3.67 5.70
N ARG A 98 22.65 2.45 6.22
CA ARG A 98 23.72 1.50 5.89
C ARG A 98 23.13 0.12 5.61
N GLU A 99 23.88 -0.72 4.93
CA GLU A 99 23.57 -2.15 4.80
C GLU A 99 23.31 -2.78 6.18
N GLY A 100 22.28 -3.61 6.28
CA GLY A 100 21.77 -4.22 7.51
C GLY A 100 20.87 -3.31 8.35
N THR A 101 20.71 -2.03 8.01
CA THR A 101 19.83 -1.11 8.75
C THR A 101 18.37 -1.41 8.41
N THR A 102 17.53 -1.63 9.41
CA THR A 102 16.07 -1.66 9.21
C THR A 102 15.52 -0.25 9.08
N VAL A 103 14.83 0.01 7.98
CA VAL A 103 14.17 1.29 7.70
C VAL A 103 12.70 1.08 7.42
N ARG A 104 11.91 2.10 7.73
CA ARG A 104 10.52 2.25 7.28
C ARG A 104 10.48 3.35 6.22
N ALA A 105 10.12 2.98 5.00
CA ALA A 105 9.98 3.89 3.87
C ALA A 105 8.50 4.03 3.48
N THR A 106 8.01 5.26 3.37
CA THR A 106 6.68 5.57 2.86
C THR A 106 6.85 6.32 1.55
N GLY A 107 6.16 5.86 0.51
CA GLY A 107 6.37 6.37 -0.84
C GLY A 107 5.35 5.86 -1.85
N THR A 108 5.53 6.25 -3.10
CA THR A 108 4.67 5.84 -4.22
C THR A 108 5.33 4.73 -5.02
N VAL A 109 4.59 3.65 -5.29
CA VAL A 109 5.03 2.56 -6.17
C VAL A 109 5.03 3.05 -7.62
N ARG A 110 6.11 2.80 -8.35
CA ARG A 110 6.26 3.21 -9.76
C ARG A 110 7.01 2.13 -10.53
N GLN A 111 6.88 2.15 -11.86
CA GLN A 111 7.76 1.37 -12.73
C GLN A 111 9.11 2.09 -12.90
N PHE A 112 10.20 1.35 -12.78
CA PHE A 112 11.55 1.88 -12.87
C PHE A 112 11.99 2.03 -14.31
N ARG A 113 12.44 3.24 -14.64
CA ARG A 113 13.11 3.57 -15.90
C ARG A 113 14.34 4.37 -15.58
N HIS A 114 15.51 3.75 -15.75
CA HIS A 114 16.78 4.33 -15.32
C HIS A 114 16.99 5.77 -15.79
N ALA A 115 16.73 6.04 -17.07
CA ALA A 115 16.90 7.37 -17.68
C ALA A 115 16.13 8.50 -16.96
N ASP A 116 14.97 8.20 -16.36
CA ASP A 116 14.17 9.19 -15.62
C ASP A 116 14.78 9.55 -14.26
N TYR A 117 15.72 8.74 -13.75
CA TYR A 117 16.21 8.82 -12.38
C TYR A 117 17.73 9.02 -12.24
N VAL A 118 18.49 9.02 -13.35
CA VAL A 118 19.94 9.30 -13.37
C VAL A 118 20.27 10.63 -12.70
N GLU A 119 19.69 11.72 -13.21
CA GLU A 119 19.98 13.07 -12.71
C GLU A 119 19.38 13.35 -11.33
N PRO A 120 18.08 13.11 -11.07
CA PRO A 120 17.48 13.52 -9.79
C PRO A 120 17.99 12.70 -8.60
N TYR A 121 18.33 11.42 -8.81
CA TYR A 121 18.77 10.51 -7.73
C TYR A 121 20.25 10.13 -7.83
N GLY A 122 20.99 10.61 -8.83
CA GLY A 122 22.41 10.34 -8.99
C GLY A 122 22.72 8.88 -9.34
N LEU A 123 21.84 8.21 -10.09
CA LEU A 123 22.01 6.81 -10.51
C LEU A 123 22.99 6.68 -11.69
N VAL A 124 24.22 7.16 -11.49
CA VAL A 124 25.27 7.17 -12.53
C VAL A 124 25.83 5.78 -12.83
N ASP A 125 25.66 4.83 -11.90
CA ASP A 125 26.13 3.46 -12.06
C ASP A 125 24.98 2.55 -12.50
N GLU A 126 24.81 2.41 -13.82
CA GLU A 126 23.74 1.60 -14.42
C GLU A 126 23.83 0.13 -13.99
N GLY A 127 25.03 -0.42 -13.84
CA GLY A 127 25.22 -1.83 -13.47
C GLY A 127 24.61 -2.20 -12.12
N ARG A 128 24.52 -1.24 -11.19
CA ARG A 128 23.91 -1.43 -9.86
C ARG A 128 22.39 -1.41 -9.88
N VAL A 129 21.78 -0.85 -10.92
CA VAL A 129 20.32 -0.72 -11.05
C VAL A 129 19.73 -1.44 -12.25
N ALA A 130 20.56 -2.04 -13.11
CA ALA A 130 20.14 -2.74 -14.31
C ALA A 130 19.19 -3.91 -14.02
N GLY A 131 19.30 -4.55 -12.85
CA GLY A 131 18.39 -5.61 -12.41
C GLY A 131 16.94 -5.13 -12.30
N PHE A 132 16.75 -3.87 -11.90
CA PHE A 132 15.44 -3.26 -11.65
C PHE A 132 14.77 -2.66 -12.89
N ALA A 133 15.37 -2.79 -14.07
CA ALA A 133 14.81 -2.21 -15.29
C ALA A 133 13.41 -2.79 -15.58
N ASP A 134 12.42 -1.90 -15.75
CA ASP A 134 11.01 -2.26 -15.93
C ASP A 134 10.36 -2.99 -14.72
N GLU A 135 11.04 -3.07 -13.57
CA GLU A 135 10.48 -3.57 -12.31
C GLU A 135 9.77 -2.45 -11.52
N GLU A 136 8.93 -2.86 -10.57
CA GLU A 136 8.30 -1.95 -9.64
C GLU A 136 9.27 -1.53 -8.54
N PHE A 137 9.21 -0.27 -8.15
CA PHE A 137 10.08 0.29 -7.13
C PHE A 137 9.37 1.38 -6.35
N LEU A 138 9.95 1.80 -5.22
CA LEU A 138 9.36 2.80 -4.35
C LEU A 138 10.07 4.15 -4.48
N VAL A 139 9.33 5.20 -4.82
CA VAL A 139 9.79 6.60 -4.63
C VAL A 139 9.34 7.06 -3.25
N ALA A 140 10.26 7.08 -2.29
CA ALA A 140 10.01 7.49 -0.93
C ALA A 140 9.85 9.01 -0.80
N ASP A 141 8.76 9.41 -0.14
CA ASP A 141 8.57 10.74 0.46
C ASP A 141 9.30 10.82 1.80
N ARG A 142 9.33 9.70 2.53
CA ARG A 142 9.85 9.65 3.90
C ARG A 142 10.56 8.34 4.17
N ILE A 143 11.72 8.44 4.82
CA ILE A 143 12.45 7.30 5.37
C ILE A 143 12.71 7.53 6.85
N GLN A 144 12.35 6.55 7.67
CA GLN A 144 12.63 6.50 9.10
C GLN A 144 13.52 5.32 9.41
N ILE A 145 14.64 5.56 10.08
CA ILE A 145 15.50 4.49 10.57
C ILE A 145 14.87 3.92 11.85
N THR A 146 14.63 2.62 11.88
CA THR A 146 13.88 1.94 12.95
C THR A 146 14.77 1.08 13.84
N GLN A 147 16.11 1.21 13.73
CA GLN A 147 17.10 0.35 14.39
C GLN A 147 16.70 -0.11 15.80
N SER A 148 16.87 -1.42 16.01
CA SER A 148 16.82 -2.13 17.29
C SER A 148 18.22 -2.54 17.73
#